data_AF-A0A5B2TJI4-F1
#
_entry.id   AF-A0A5B2TJI4-F1
#
_cell.length_a   1.000
_cell.length_b   1.000
_cell.length_c   1.000
_cell.angle_alpha   90.00
_cell.angle_beta   90.00
_cell.angle_gamma   90.00
#
_symmetry.space_group_name_H-M   'P 1'
#
loop_
_entity.id
_entity.type
_entity.pdbx_description
1 polymer ?
#
loop_
_entity_poly.entity_id
_entity_poly.type
_entity_poly.pdbx_seq_one_letter_code
_entity_poly.pdbx_strand_id
1 'polypeptide(L)' 'MSFADSTDAACTKCKFFDNHAAKAHGDEGLCRFNPPVTQPSAEAHGLWPVVSSTDWCGHFSKDAMTTGMAN' A
#
# COMPACT_ATOMS: atom_id res chain seq x y z
N MET A 1 13.84 5.62 -17.26
CA MET A 1 12.54 5.11 -16.77
C MET A 1 12.81 3.71 -16.21
N SER A 2 12.89 3.55 -14.89
CA SER A 2 13.32 2.29 -14.27
C SER A 2 12.16 1.32 -14.15
N PHE A 3 12.17 0.26 -14.95
CA PHE A 3 11.26 -0.90 -14.87
C PHE A 3 11.72 -1.94 -13.83
N ALA A 4 12.57 -1.55 -12.88
CA ALA A 4 13.34 -2.47 -12.04
C ALA A 4 12.57 -3.03 -10.82
N ASP A 5 11.27 -2.80 -10.69
CA ASP A 5 10.55 -3.13 -9.46
C ASP A 5 9.14 -3.67 -9.77
N SER A 6 9.06 -4.75 -10.58
CA SER A 6 7.79 -5.45 -10.85
C SER A 6 7.83 -6.92 -10.46
N THR A 7 9.00 -7.54 -10.35
CA THR A 7 9.14 -8.95 -9.97
C THR A 7 9.00 -9.20 -8.46
N ASP A 8 9.05 -8.15 -7.63
CA ASP A 8 8.86 -8.24 -6.16
C ASP A 8 7.86 -7.21 -5.61
N ALA A 9 7.13 -6.49 -6.48
CA ALA A 9 6.23 -5.44 -6.07
C ALA A 9 4.94 -6.01 -5.48
N ALA A 10 4.80 -5.85 -4.16
CA ALA A 10 3.60 -6.20 -3.41
C ALA A 10 3.20 -5.04 -2.49
N CYS A 11 1.90 -4.87 -2.25
CA CYS A 11 1.41 -3.81 -1.35
C CYS A 11 2.08 -3.90 0.02
N THR A 12 2.19 -5.10 0.62
CA THR A 12 2.83 -5.33 1.93
C THR A 12 4.28 -4.88 2.06
N LYS A 13 4.99 -4.68 0.93
CA LYS A 13 6.39 -4.21 0.88
C LYS A 13 6.51 -2.73 0.53
N CYS A 14 5.39 -2.06 0.30
CA CYS A 14 5.31 -0.67 -0.12
C CYS A 14 5.15 0.24 1.10
N LYS A 15 5.78 1.42 1.09
CA LYS A 15 5.66 2.42 2.16
C LYS A 15 4.22 2.92 2.40
N PHE A 16 3.33 2.71 1.43
CA PHE A 16 1.92 3.10 1.51
C PHE A 16 1.02 2.03 2.12
N PHE A 17 1.56 0.88 2.53
CA PHE A 17 0.78 -0.17 3.16
C PHE A 17 0.61 0.09 4.66
N ASP A 18 -0.62 -0.07 5.13
CA ASP A 18 -0.99 0.14 6.53
C ASP A 18 -1.68 -1.12 7.07
N ASN A 19 -0.96 -1.85 7.91
CA ASN A 19 -1.47 -3.04 8.61
C ASN A 19 -2.07 -2.73 9.99
N HIS A 20 -1.88 -1.51 10.52
CA HIS A 20 -2.35 -1.15 11.85
C HIS A 20 -3.83 -0.75 11.84
N ALA A 21 -4.28 -0.11 10.76
CA ALA A 21 -5.66 0.32 10.61
C ALA A 21 -6.58 -0.75 9.98
N ALA A 22 -6.02 -1.82 9.42
CA ALA A 22 -6.81 -2.95 8.95
C ALA A 22 -7.29 -3.77 10.15
N LYS A 23 -8.56 -4.16 10.17
CA LYS A 23 -9.04 -5.12 11.18
C LYS A 23 -8.46 -6.49 10.83
N ALA A 24 -7.60 -6.96 11.71
CA ALA A 24 -6.61 -8.01 11.50
C ALA A 24 -7.20 -9.38 11.08
N HIS A 25 -6.97 -9.75 9.83
CA HIS A 25 -6.91 -11.14 9.39
C HIS A 25 -5.60 -11.37 8.64
N GLY A 26 -4.60 -11.95 9.31
CA GLY A 26 -3.36 -12.42 8.68
C GLY A 26 -2.56 -11.33 7.93
N ASP A 27 -2.27 -11.60 6.66
CA ASP A 27 -1.39 -10.80 5.79
C ASP A 27 -2.13 -9.67 5.04
N GLU A 28 -3.33 -9.28 5.50
CA GLU A 28 -4.12 -8.21 4.92
C GLU A 28 -3.79 -6.84 5.53
N GLY A 29 -3.91 -5.79 4.72
CA GLY A 29 -3.76 -4.40 5.15
C GLY A 29 -4.47 -3.44 4.21
N LEU A 30 -4.27 -2.14 4.41
CA LEU A 30 -4.85 -1.09 3.56
C LEU A 30 -3.81 -0.53 2.60
N CYS A 31 -4.17 -0.39 1.31
CA CYS A 31 -3.36 0.36 0.36
C CYS A 31 -3.68 1.85 0.47
N ARG A 32 -2.77 2.65 1.05
CA ARG A 32 -2.95 4.11 1.22
C ARG A 32 -2.57 4.94 -0.01
N PHE A 33 -2.04 4.31 -1.06
CA PHE A 33 -1.81 4.99 -2.33
C PHE A 33 -3.13 5.27 -3.04
N ASN A 34 -4.05 4.30 -3.03
CA ASN A 34 -5.39 4.48 -3.60
C ASN A 34 -6.30 5.07 -2.53
N PRO A 35 -6.93 6.23 -2.76
CA PRO A 35 -7.82 6.85 -1.78
C PRO A 35 -9.02 5.94 -1.45
N PRO A 36 -9.77 6.23 -0.37
CA PRO A 36 -11.00 5.52 -0.07
C PRO A 36 -11.95 5.54 -1.27
N VAL A 37 -12.55 4.39 -1.56
CA VAL A 37 -13.60 4.31 -2.57
C VAL A 37 -14.91 4.84 -2.00
N THR A 38 -15.64 5.59 -2.83
CA THR A 38 -16.97 6.12 -2.51
C THR A 38 -17.93 4.98 -2.22
N GLN A 39 -18.67 5.11 -1.12
CA GLN A 39 -19.70 4.15 -0.74
C GLN A 39 -21.04 4.43 -1.45
N PRO A 40 -21.95 3.44 -1.53
CA PRO A 40 -23.23 3.57 -2.21
C PRO A 40 -24.19 4.62 -1.61
N SER A 41 -24.01 5.01 -0.35
CA SER A 41 -24.85 6.01 0.33
C SER A 41 -24.04 7.22 0.80
N ALA A 42 -24.71 8.38 0.89
CA ALA A 42 -24.06 9.65 1.23
C ALA A 42 -23.59 9.72 2.70
N GLU A 43 -24.22 8.94 3.58
CA GLU A 43 -23.90 8.86 5.01
C GLU A 43 -22.78 7.86 5.33
N ALA A 44 -22.37 7.04 4.36
CA ALA A 44 -21.35 6.04 4.56
C ALA A 44 -19.94 6.63 4.41
N HIS A 45 -19.06 6.35 5.37
CA HIS A 45 -17.65 6.72 5.28
C HIS A 45 -16.97 5.93 4.14
N GLY A 46 -16.13 6.60 3.36
CA GLY A 46 -15.31 5.94 2.34
C GLY A 46 -14.46 4.81 2.93
N LEU A 47 -14.40 3.68 2.23
CA LEU A 47 -13.58 2.55 2.66
C LEU A 47 -12.27 2.53 1.87
N TRP A 48 -11.16 2.42 2.59
CA TRP A 48 -9.88 2.16 1.96
C TRP A 48 -9.86 0.73 1.38
N PRO A 49 -9.21 0.51 0.22
CA PRO A 49 -9.05 -0.84 -0.31
C PRO A 49 -8.23 -1.71 0.64
N VAL A 50 -8.80 -2.87 1.01
CA VAL A 50 -8.06 -3.96 1.67
C VAL A 50 -7.29 -4.72 0.60
N VAL A 51 -6.03 -5.04 0.90
CA VAL A 51 -5.10 -5.75 0.02
C VAL A 51 -4.37 -6.83 0.81
N SER A 52 -4.08 -7.95 0.14
CA SER A 52 -3.34 -9.10 0.65
C SER A 52 -1.82 -8.99 0.35
N SER A 53 -1.06 -10.00 0.79
CA SER A 53 0.39 -10.07 0.62
C SER A 53 0.88 -10.17 -0.83
N THR A 54 0.02 -10.55 -1.76
CA THR A 54 0.36 -10.69 -3.18
C THR A 54 -0.28 -9.62 -4.07
N ASP A 55 -1.12 -8.75 -3.50
CA ASP A 55 -1.80 -7.71 -4.28
C ASP A 55 -0.86 -6.59 -4.69
N TRP A 56 -1.06 -6.09 -5.91
CA TRP A 56 -0.30 -4.99 -6.48
C TRP A 56 -1.22 -4.00 -7.19
N CYS A 57 -1.18 -2.73 -6.76
CA CYS A 57 -2.03 -1.66 -7.28
C CYS A 57 -1.44 -0.90 -8.48
N GLY A 58 -0.30 -1.36 -9.04
CA GLY A 58 0.42 -0.66 -10.10
C GLY A 58 1.37 0.45 -9.60
N HIS A 59 1.37 0.75 -8.30
CA HIS A 59 2.24 1.73 -7.67
C HIS A 59 3.11 1.09 -6.58
N PHE A 60 4.40 1.45 -6.55
CA PHE A 60 5.34 0.94 -5.58
C PHE A 60 6.35 2.02 -5.17
N SER A 61 6.66 2.08 -3.88
CA SER A 61 7.72 2.93 -3.33
C SER A 61 8.22 2.31 -2.03
N LYS A 62 9.53 2.15 -1.92
CA LYS A 62 10.18 1.88 -0.63
C LYS A 62 10.38 3.20 0.09
N ASP A 63 10.46 3.17 1.41
CA ASP A 63 11.04 4.32 2.12
C ASP A 63 12.42 4.57 1.53
N ALA A 64 12.76 5.85 1.37
CA ALA A 64 14.09 6.22 0.93
C ALA A 64 15.05 5.71 2.01
N MET A 65 15.63 4.53 1.79
CA MET A 65 16.80 4.12 2.51
C MET A 65 17.80 5.23 2.23
N THR A 66 18.12 6.01 3.25
CA THR A 66 19.17 7.01 3.22
C THR A 66 20.46 6.25 2.92
N THR A 67 20.75 6.06 1.63
CA THR A 67 22.05 5.56 1.19
C THR A 67 23.06 6.59 1.67
N GLY A 68 23.77 6.24 2.73
CA GLY A 68 24.71 7.11 3.40
C GLY A 68 25.71 7.71 2.43
N MET A 69 25.82 9.03 2.48
CA MET A 69 27.01 9.79 2.12
C MET A 69 27.30 10.73 3.28
N ALA A 70 27.79 10.14 4.37
CA ALA A 70 28.60 10.83 5.36
C ALA A 70 29.96 10.12 5.37
N ASN A 71 30.91 10.70 4.65
CA ASN A 71 32.34 10.54 4.90
C ASN A 71 32.99 11.90 4.63
#